data_AF-A0A2G5TYA0-F1
#
_entry.id   AF-A0A2G5TYA0-F1
#
_cell.length_a   1.000
_cell.length_b   1.000
_cell.length_c   1.000
_cell.angle_alpha   90.00
_cell.angle_beta   90.00
_cell.angle_gamma   90.00
#
_symmetry.space_group_name_H-M   'P 1'
#
loop_
_entity.id
_entity.type
_entity.pdbx_description
1 polymer ?
#
loop_
_entity_poly.entity_id
_entity_poly.type
_entity_poly.pdbx_seq_one_letter_code
_entity_poly.pdbx_strand_id
1 'polypeptide(L)'
;MFLFFLLPISIYGQELSTSPPCREEPFSEICLRKFQEAKTCMDKFPLSKEFVKAPFSEKVKNEQFLNDLFQSELCMTDGECESYREFRLYLSDTESHVTYFANTTCITSETLPVILKTCNERNLPISPMPHPPIPPIPHSPIPHPCDRFTDSCLIDELRKQGQCSSGQLGSFQNIYTHALNRCQLLRMNSVQWSRYFNLIGMKIDFPDL
;
A
#
# COMPACT_ATOMS: atom_id res chain seq x y z
N MET A 1 -40.59 46.60 16.48
CA MET A 1 -40.73 45.13 16.42
C MET A 1 -40.70 44.73 14.95
N PHE A 2 -39.54 44.32 14.45
CA PHE A 2 -39.38 43.55 13.21
C PHE A 2 -38.06 42.77 13.33
N LEU A 3 -38.18 41.45 13.37
CA LEU A 3 -37.09 40.48 13.35
C LEU A 3 -36.47 40.48 11.96
N PHE A 4 -35.15 40.67 11.85
CA PHE A 4 -34.36 40.23 10.71
C PHE A 4 -33.22 39.34 11.23
N PHE A 5 -33.26 38.07 10.85
CA PHE A 5 -32.20 37.09 11.05
C PHE A 5 -30.92 37.58 10.38
N LEU A 6 -29.92 37.95 11.18
CA LEU A 6 -28.53 38.05 10.73
C LEU A 6 -27.84 36.74 11.12
N LEU A 7 -27.73 35.82 10.17
CA LEU A 7 -26.82 34.69 10.25
C LEU A 7 -25.39 35.23 10.11
N PRO A 8 -24.49 35.03 11.10
CA PRO A 8 -23.07 35.16 10.83
C PRO A 8 -22.64 33.97 9.96
N ILE A 9 -22.24 34.32 8.75
CA ILE A 9 -21.51 33.49 7.80
C ILE A 9 -20.22 33.04 8.50
N SER A 10 -20.18 31.80 8.99
CA SER A 10 -18.95 31.18 9.46
C SER A 10 -18.19 30.60 8.27
N ILE A 11 -17.49 31.47 7.54
CA ILE A 11 -16.35 31.06 6.71
C ILE A 11 -15.14 31.13 7.63
N TYR A 12 -14.61 29.99 8.08
CA TYR A 12 -13.19 29.80 8.39
C TYR A 12 -12.97 28.32 8.73
N GLY A 13 -12.11 27.65 7.97
CA GLY A 13 -11.44 26.42 8.40
C GLY A 13 -11.90 25.09 7.79
N GLN A 14 -12.27 25.03 6.51
CA GLN A 14 -12.12 23.76 5.77
C GLN A 14 -10.62 23.58 5.47
N GLU A 15 -9.89 23.03 6.44
CA GLU A 15 -8.71 22.24 6.09
C GLU A 15 -9.22 20.99 5.38
N LEU A 16 -9.27 21.07 4.06
CA LEU A 16 -9.42 19.93 3.17
C LEU A 16 -8.11 19.13 3.26
N SER A 17 -7.89 18.44 4.40
CA SER A 17 -6.95 17.34 4.49
C SER A 17 -7.48 16.22 3.59
N THR A 18 -7.03 16.20 2.34
CA THR A 18 -7.35 15.15 1.35
C THR A 18 -6.52 13.88 1.57
N SER A 19 -6.30 13.54 2.84
CA SER A 19 -5.97 12.18 3.28
C SER A 19 -7.28 11.55 3.77
N PRO A 20 -7.67 10.34 3.32
CA PRO A 20 -8.68 9.59 4.06
C PRO A 20 -8.17 9.52 5.51
N PRO A 21 -9.02 9.83 6.51
CA PRO A 21 -8.54 9.91 7.88
C PRO A 21 -7.88 8.59 8.21
N CYS A 22 -6.61 8.63 8.66
CA CYS A 22 -6.00 7.49 9.33
C CYS A 22 -7.01 7.03 10.39
N ARG A 23 -7.35 5.75 10.42
CA ARG A 23 -8.41 5.27 11.29
C ARG A 23 -7.92 5.37 12.73
N GLU A 24 -8.36 6.42 13.44
CA GLU A 24 -8.11 6.55 14.87
C GLU A 24 -9.15 5.74 15.62
N GLU A 25 -8.98 4.41 15.67
CA GLU A 25 -9.70 3.66 16.68
C GLU A 25 -9.07 3.91 18.06
N PRO A 26 -9.88 3.99 19.12
CA PRO A 26 -9.37 4.05 20.49
C PRO A 26 -8.48 2.84 20.78
N PHE A 27 -7.46 3.07 21.62
CA PHE A 27 -6.56 2.02 22.07
C PHE A 27 -7.33 0.83 22.68
N SER A 28 -6.95 -0.38 22.29
CA SER A 28 -7.58 -1.62 22.75
C SER A 28 -6.53 -2.56 23.33
N GLU A 29 -6.73 -2.99 24.58
CA GLU A 29 -5.88 -4.00 25.23
C GLU A 29 -6.00 -5.36 24.53
N ILE A 30 -7.18 -5.68 23.99
CA ILE A 30 -7.41 -6.89 23.19
C ILE A 30 -6.53 -6.86 21.94
N CYS A 31 -6.46 -5.72 21.26
CA CYS A 31 -5.56 -5.51 20.14
C CYS A 31 -4.09 -5.65 20.54
N LEU A 32 -3.68 -4.99 21.63
CA LEU A 32 -2.30 -5.06 22.12
C LEU A 32 -1.86 -6.51 22.36
N ARG A 33 -2.68 -7.31 23.03
CA ARG A 33 -2.39 -8.74 23.26
C ARG A 33 -2.24 -9.52 21.95
N LYS A 34 -3.11 -9.26 20.96
CA LYS A 34 -3.00 -9.91 19.64
C LYS A 34 -1.73 -9.51 18.90
N PHE A 35 -1.33 -8.24 18.97
CA PHE A 35 -0.05 -7.80 18.43
C PHE A 35 1.16 -8.40 19.17
N GLN A 36 1.08 -8.63 20.48
CA GLN A 36 2.12 -9.36 21.24
C GLN A 36 2.24 -10.84 20.80
N GLU A 37 1.10 -11.51 20.59
CA GLU A 37 1.05 -12.87 20.03
C GLU A 37 1.71 -12.89 18.64
N ALA A 38 1.34 -11.96 17.76
CA ALA A 38 1.93 -11.82 16.42
C ALA A 38 3.44 -11.59 16.48
N LYS A 39 3.93 -10.69 17.33
CA LYS A 39 5.37 -10.46 17.50
C LYS A 39 6.09 -11.75 17.90
N THR A 40 5.58 -12.44 18.91
CA THR A 40 6.17 -13.70 19.40
C THR A 40 6.25 -14.74 18.28
N CYS A 41 5.28 -14.74 17.38
CA CYS A 41 5.36 -15.59 16.22
C CYS A 41 6.37 -15.11 15.18
N MET A 42 6.26 -13.86 14.71
CA MET A 42 7.14 -13.33 13.66
C MET A 42 8.62 -13.26 14.09
N ASP A 43 8.92 -13.24 15.39
CA ASP A 43 10.29 -13.40 15.91
C ASP A 43 10.93 -14.75 15.52
N LYS A 44 10.13 -15.78 15.19
CA LYS A 44 10.60 -17.09 14.72
C LYS A 44 10.92 -17.10 13.21
N PHE A 45 10.44 -16.10 12.47
CA PHE A 45 10.45 -16.03 11.02
C PHE A 45 10.99 -14.66 10.57
N PRO A 46 12.30 -14.40 10.75
CA PRO A 46 12.84 -13.05 10.68
C PRO A 46 12.63 -12.37 9.30
N LEU A 47 12.63 -13.13 8.20
CA LEU A 47 12.41 -12.56 6.87
C LEU A 47 10.99 -12.00 6.71
N SER A 48 10.01 -12.52 7.47
CA SER A 48 8.63 -12.03 7.41
C SER A 48 8.47 -10.58 7.87
N LYS A 49 9.51 -9.93 8.40
CA LYS A 49 9.51 -8.50 8.77
C LYS A 49 10.17 -7.59 7.75
N GLU A 50 10.83 -8.16 6.74
CA GLU A 50 11.62 -7.43 5.73
C GLU A 50 10.82 -7.15 4.45
N PHE A 51 9.56 -6.73 4.60
CA PHE A 51 8.60 -6.60 3.48
C PHE A 51 9.08 -5.70 2.34
N VAL A 52 9.87 -4.67 2.65
CA VAL A 52 10.41 -3.73 1.65
C VAL A 52 11.50 -4.32 0.77
N LYS A 53 12.11 -5.42 1.19
CA LYS A 53 13.22 -6.05 0.48
C LYS A 53 12.76 -7.16 -0.46
N ALA A 54 11.54 -7.66 -0.26
CA ALA A 54 10.91 -8.59 -1.17
C ALA A 54 10.28 -7.83 -2.36
N PRO A 55 10.39 -8.36 -3.59
CA PRO A 55 11.08 -9.58 -3.98
C PRO A 55 12.61 -9.39 -4.03
N PHE A 56 13.34 -10.35 -3.46
CA PHE A 56 14.80 -10.39 -3.46
C PHE A 56 15.35 -10.79 -4.83
N SER A 57 16.60 -10.40 -5.13
CA SER A 57 17.31 -10.82 -6.34
C SER A 57 17.62 -12.33 -6.35
N GLU A 58 17.72 -12.96 -5.18
CA GLU A 58 18.02 -14.38 -5.03
C GLU A 58 16.73 -15.19 -4.88
N LYS A 59 16.51 -16.15 -5.79
CA LYS A 59 15.32 -17.03 -5.77
C LYS A 59 15.14 -17.76 -4.43
N VAL A 60 16.22 -18.28 -3.86
CA VAL A 60 16.20 -18.99 -2.56
C VAL A 60 15.69 -18.09 -1.43
N LYS A 61 16.04 -16.79 -1.45
CA LYS A 61 15.54 -15.83 -0.46
C LYS A 61 14.06 -15.54 -0.63
N ASN A 62 13.56 -15.48 -1.88
CA ASN A 62 12.12 -15.35 -2.13
C ASN A 62 11.35 -16.57 -1.61
N GLU A 63 11.84 -17.78 -1.88
CA GLU A 63 11.22 -19.02 -1.37
C GLU A 63 11.21 -19.04 0.16
N GLN A 64 12.32 -18.67 0.80
CA GLN A 64 12.39 -18.60 2.26
C GLN A 64 11.48 -17.52 2.84
N PHE A 65 11.44 -16.34 2.24
CA PHE A 65 10.56 -15.24 2.65
C PHE A 65 9.08 -15.63 2.56
N LEU A 66 8.65 -16.26 1.46
CA LEU A 66 7.29 -16.73 1.28
C LEU A 66 6.91 -17.78 2.33
N ASN A 67 7.81 -18.74 2.59
CA ASN A 67 7.59 -19.71 3.66
C ASN A 67 7.51 -19.04 5.04
N ASP A 68 8.39 -18.08 5.34
CA ASP A 68 8.38 -17.34 6.61
C ASP A 68 7.09 -16.54 6.81
N LEU A 69 6.55 -15.92 5.74
CA LEU A 69 5.24 -15.25 5.77
C LEU A 69 4.12 -16.25 6.03
N PHE A 70 4.06 -17.33 5.25
CA PHE A 70 3.04 -18.36 5.40
C PHE A 70 3.02 -18.94 6.83
N GLN A 71 4.20 -19.27 7.38
CA GLN A 71 4.30 -19.75 8.76
C GLN A 71 3.91 -18.68 9.80
N SER A 72 4.23 -17.41 9.52
CA SER A 72 3.81 -16.28 10.35
C SER A 72 2.30 -16.06 10.31
N GLU A 73 1.62 -16.36 9.20
CA GLU A 73 0.16 -16.28 9.13
C GLU A 73 -0.53 -17.44 9.83
N LEU A 74 -0.01 -18.67 9.69
CA LEU A 74 -0.57 -19.86 10.32
C LEU A 74 -0.56 -19.79 11.85
N CYS A 75 0.48 -19.20 12.43
CA CYS A 75 0.56 -19.03 13.88
C CYS A 75 -0.24 -17.82 14.40
N MET A 76 -0.62 -16.89 13.52
CA MET A 76 -1.43 -15.73 13.86
C MET A 76 -2.90 -16.13 13.90
N THR A 77 -3.45 -16.24 15.11
CA THR A 77 -4.84 -16.62 15.32
C THR A 77 -5.80 -15.49 14.95
N ASP A 78 -7.03 -15.83 14.56
CA ASP A 78 -8.12 -14.86 14.41
C ASP A 78 -8.40 -14.11 15.74
N GLY A 79 -9.05 -12.95 15.63
CA GLY A 79 -9.42 -12.17 16.80
C GLY A 79 -10.39 -11.04 16.47
N GLU A 80 -10.97 -10.47 17.52
CA GLU A 80 -11.96 -9.39 17.46
C GLU A 80 -11.34 -8.01 17.15
N CYS A 81 -10.00 -7.91 17.18
CA CYS A 81 -9.30 -6.67 16.89
C CYS A 81 -9.24 -6.41 15.37
N GLU A 82 -9.94 -5.36 14.91
CA GLU A 82 -9.97 -4.97 13.51
C GLU A 82 -8.58 -4.56 12.99
N SER A 83 -7.86 -3.70 13.71
CA SER A 83 -6.49 -3.30 13.38
C SER A 83 -5.54 -4.48 13.15
N TYR A 84 -5.65 -5.52 13.99
CA TYR A 84 -4.85 -6.74 13.88
C TYR A 84 -5.29 -7.60 12.69
N ARG A 85 -6.60 -7.70 12.42
CA ARG A 85 -7.13 -8.38 11.24
C ARG A 85 -6.61 -7.72 9.96
N GLU A 86 -6.63 -6.39 9.90
CA GLU A 86 -6.11 -5.63 8.77
C GLU A 86 -4.60 -5.79 8.60
N PHE A 87 -3.84 -5.90 9.70
CA PHE A 87 -2.42 -6.21 9.63
C PHE A 87 -2.19 -7.61 9.01
N ARG A 88 -2.98 -8.62 9.39
CA ARG A 88 -2.91 -9.95 8.76
C ARG A 88 -3.27 -9.92 7.27
N LEU A 89 -4.28 -9.13 6.87
CA LEU A 89 -4.60 -8.92 5.46
C LEU A 89 -3.44 -8.31 4.70
N TYR A 90 -2.73 -7.35 5.30
CA TYR A 90 -1.53 -6.76 4.71
C TYR A 90 -0.41 -7.81 4.52
N LEU A 91 -0.23 -8.75 5.45
CA LEU A 91 0.70 -9.87 5.28
C LEU A 91 0.31 -10.73 4.07
N SER A 92 -0.99 -11.07 3.97
CA SER A 92 -1.50 -11.97 2.93
C SER A 92 -1.43 -11.35 1.54
N ASP A 93 -1.76 -10.06 1.42
CA ASP A 93 -1.54 -9.33 0.17
C ASP A 93 -0.04 -9.20 -0.15
N THR A 94 0.83 -9.12 0.86
CA THR A 94 2.29 -9.08 0.64
C THR A 94 2.83 -10.42 0.14
N GLU A 95 2.41 -11.54 0.74
CA GLU A 95 2.73 -12.88 0.27
C GLU A 95 2.25 -13.09 -1.16
N SER A 96 1.00 -12.75 -1.45
CA SER A 96 0.40 -12.89 -2.79
C SER A 96 1.17 -12.06 -3.81
N HIS A 97 1.45 -10.78 -3.49
CA HIS A 97 2.24 -9.89 -4.34
C HIS A 97 3.62 -10.48 -4.68
N VAL A 98 4.36 -10.95 -3.67
CA VAL A 98 5.70 -11.51 -3.86
C VAL A 98 5.65 -12.84 -4.60
N THR A 99 4.64 -13.67 -4.35
CA THR A 99 4.45 -14.95 -5.06
C THR A 99 4.25 -14.73 -6.55
N TYR A 100 3.33 -13.83 -6.93
CA TYR A 100 3.12 -13.52 -8.33
C TYR A 100 4.35 -12.89 -8.98
N PHE A 101 5.08 -12.02 -8.25
CA PHE A 101 6.31 -11.45 -8.77
C PHE A 101 7.41 -12.50 -8.95
N ALA A 102 7.64 -13.38 -7.98
CA ALA A 102 8.67 -14.41 -8.05
C ALA A 102 8.40 -15.46 -9.14
N ASN A 103 7.13 -15.70 -9.47
CA ASN A 103 6.72 -16.62 -10.54
C ASN A 103 6.73 -15.99 -11.94
N THR A 104 6.84 -14.66 -12.05
CA THR A 104 6.95 -14.04 -13.37
C THR A 104 8.36 -14.19 -13.93
N THR A 105 8.46 -14.63 -15.18
CA THR A 105 9.74 -14.77 -15.89
C THR A 105 9.94 -13.70 -16.96
N CYS A 106 8.91 -12.88 -17.23
CA CYS A 106 8.95 -11.86 -18.28
C CYS A 106 9.29 -10.45 -17.76
N ILE A 107 9.55 -10.30 -16.45
CA ILE A 107 10.08 -9.08 -15.84
C ILE A 107 11.16 -9.47 -14.84
N THR A 108 12.19 -8.63 -14.69
CA THR A 108 13.22 -8.78 -13.66
C THR A 108 13.08 -7.69 -12.59
N SER A 109 13.75 -7.88 -11.45
CA SER A 109 13.89 -6.84 -10.42
C SER A 109 14.54 -5.55 -10.94
N GLU A 110 15.22 -5.60 -12.08
CA GLU A 110 15.85 -4.45 -12.74
C GLU A 110 14.91 -3.72 -13.70
N THR A 111 14.03 -4.46 -14.41
CA THR A 111 13.14 -3.84 -15.41
C THR A 111 11.86 -3.28 -14.80
N LEU A 112 11.32 -3.88 -13.73
CA LEU A 112 10.10 -3.37 -13.08
C LEU A 112 10.23 -1.90 -12.63
N PRO A 113 11.29 -1.48 -11.90
CA PRO A 113 11.41 -0.10 -11.44
C PRO A 113 11.45 0.92 -12.59
N VAL A 114 12.04 0.55 -13.73
CA VAL A 114 12.14 1.41 -14.92
C VAL A 114 10.77 1.62 -15.56
N ILE A 115 9.97 0.57 -15.66
CA ILE A 115 8.61 0.67 -16.24
C ILE A 115 7.70 1.45 -15.28
N LEU A 116 7.78 1.18 -13.98
CA LEU A 116 7.06 1.94 -12.95
C LEU A 116 7.42 3.43 -13.00
N LYS A 117 8.70 3.76 -13.12
CA LYS A 117 9.15 5.15 -13.28
C LYS A 117 8.54 5.79 -14.53
N THR A 118 8.58 5.11 -15.67
CA THR A 118 8.00 5.59 -16.93
C THR A 118 6.50 5.88 -16.80
N CYS A 119 5.76 5.00 -16.12
CA CYS A 119 4.32 5.19 -15.92
C CYS A 119 4.00 6.28 -14.89
N ASN A 120 4.78 6.37 -13.81
CA ASN A 120 4.61 7.41 -12.80
C ASN A 120 4.96 8.80 -13.34
N GLU A 121 5.97 8.92 -14.21
CA GLU A 121 6.32 10.18 -14.88
C GLU A 121 5.24 10.64 -15.86
N ARG A 122 4.51 9.72 -16.52
CA ARG A 122 3.36 10.08 -17.38
C ARG A 122 2.18 10.66 -16.60
N ASN A 123 2.06 10.34 -15.31
CA ASN A 123 1.01 10.87 -14.42
C ASN A 123 1.43 12.13 -13.65
N LEU A 124 2.65 12.64 -13.87
CA LEU A 124 2.98 13.96 -13.34
C LEU A 124 2.11 14.99 -14.08
N PRO A 125 1.36 15.85 -13.36
CA PRO A 125 0.72 16.98 -14.00
C PRO A 125 1.84 17.80 -14.66
N ILE A 126 1.77 17.91 -15.99
CA ILE A 126 2.69 18.72 -16.78
C ILE A 126 2.63 20.14 -16.20
N SER A 127 3.62 20.52 -15.40
CA SER A 127 3.81 21.89 -14.95
C SER A 127 4.88 22.55 -15.82
N PRO A 128 4.86 23.88 -15.98
CA PRO A 128 3.94 24.62 -16.83
C PRO A 128 4.73 25.11 -18.05
N MET A 129 4.29 24.77 -19.27
CA MET A 129 4.71 25.60 -20.41
C MET A 129 3.96 26.94 -20.34
N PRO A 130 4.60 28.05 -20.77
CA PRO A 130 4.05 29.39 -20.69
C PRO A 130 2.97 29.54 -21.76
N HIS A 131 1.76 29.07 -21.47
CA HIS A 131 0.58 29.34 -22.27
C HIS A 131 -0.42 30.17 -21.47
N PRO A 132 -1.12 31.10 -22.14
CA PRO A 132 -1.92 32.14 -21.49
C PRO A 132 -2.97 31.52 -20.56
N PRO A 133 -3.39 32.25 -19.51
CA PRO A 133 -4.14 31.67 -18.39
C PRO A 133 -5.50 31.17 -18.87
N ILE A 134 -5.59 29.85 -19.09
CA ILE A 134 -6.86 29.15 -19.15
C ILE A 134 -7.32 28.99 -17.70
N PRO A 135 -8.57 29.35 -17.35
CA PRO A 135 -9.08 29.18 -15.99
C PRO A 135 -8.91 27.72 -15.53
N PRO A 136 -8.52 27.47 -14.26
CA PRO A 136 -8.31 26.12 -13.78
C PRO A 136 -9.63 25.34 -13.88
N ILE A 137 -9.61 24.23 -14.62
CA ILE A 137 -10.73 23.29 -14.66
C ILE A 137 -10.84 22.68 -13.25
N PRO A 138 -11.97 22.82 -12.52
CA PRO A 138 -12.06 22.51 -11.08
C PRO A 138 -11.98 21.02 -10.70
N HIS A 139 -11.65 20.13 -11.64
CA HIS A 139 -11.98 18.69 -11.51
C HIS A 139 -10.89 17.72 -11.95
N SER A 140 -9.62 18.12 -12.13
CA SER A 140 -8.57 17.10 -12.24
C SER A 140 -8.35 16.48 -10.85
N PRO A 141 -8.66 15.18 -10.65
CA PRO A 141 -8.45 14.55 -9.36
C PRO A 141 -6.95 14.51 -9.07
N ILE A 142 -6.56 14.96 -7.88
CA ILE A 142 -5.21 14.74 -7.36
C ILE A 142 -5.00 13.21 -7.34
N PRO A 143 -4.00 12.65 -8.04
CA PRO A 143 -3.80 11.21 -8.08
C PRO A 143 -3.63 10.68 -6.65
N HIS A 144 -4.36 9.62 -6.32
CA HIS A 144 -4.28 9.01 -5.00
C HIS A 144 -2.85 8.44 -4.82
N PRO A 145 -2.22 8.54 -3.64
CA PRO A 145 -0.85 8.06 -3.42
C PRO A 145 -0.61 6.59 -3.82
N CYS A 146 -1.67 5.78 -3.76
CA CYS A 146 -1.65 4.38 -4.20
C CYS A 146 -1.96 4.16 -5.69
N ASP A 147 -2.37 5.19 -6.44
CA ASP A 147 -2.65 5.09 -7.88
C ASP A 147 -1.38 4.91 -8.72
N ARG A 148 -0.20 5.13 -8.13
CA ARG A 148 1.10 4.78 -8.74
C ARG A 148 1.22 3.28 -9.07
N PHE A 149 0.33 2.45 -8.53
CA PHE A 149 0.30 1.00 -8.75
C PHE A 149 -0.83 0.54 -9.69
N THR A 150 -1.70 1.42 -10.17
CA THR A 150 -2.97 1.04 -10.85
C THR A 150 -3.00 1.35 -12.34
N ASP A 151 -1.90 1.83 -12.91
CA ASP A 151 -1.97 2.43 -14.24
C ASP A 151 -2.05 1.37 -15.36
N SER A 152 -3.01 1.55 -16.27
CA SER A 152 -3.11 0.81 -17.53
C SER A 152 -1.82 0.96 -18.36
N CYS A 153 -1.08 2.06 -18.15
CA CYS A 153 0.25 2.28 -18.68
C CYS A 153 1.17 1.07 -18.49
N LEU A 154 1.18 0.45 -17.31
CA LEU A 154 2.14 -0.59 -16.99
C LEU A 154 1.84 -1.89 -17.75
N ILE A 155 0.57 -2.29 -17.82
CA ILE A 155 0.14 -3.42 -18.66
C ILE A 155 0.44 -3.12 -20.14
N ASP A 156 0.24 -1.88 -20.58
CA ASP A 156 0.51 -1.47 -21.95
C ASP A 156 2.00 -1.47 -22.29
N GLU A 157 2.87 -0.99 -21.39
CA GLU A 157 4.32 -1.04 -21.55
C GLU A 157 4.82 -2.50 -21.55
N LEU A 158 4.27 -3.36 -20.70
CA LEU A 158 4.58 -4.79 -20.73
C LEU A 158 4.12 -5.47 -22.00
N ARG A 159 2.95 -5.08 -22.53
CA ARG A 159 2.47 -5.56 -23.82
C ARG A 159 3.37 -5.08 -24.96
N LYS A 160 3.82 -3.82 -24.95
CA LYS A 160 4.73 -3.24 -25.96
C LYS A 160 6.09 -3.93 -25.99
N GLN A 161 6.60 -4.33 -24.84
CA GLN A 161 7.87 -5.06 -24.76
C GLN A 161 7.76 -6.46 -25.38
N GLY A 162 6.54 -7.01 -25.51
CA GLY A 162 6.30 -8.31 -26.17
C GLY A 162 6.89 -9.51 -25.43
N GLN A 163 7.41 -9.31 -24.22
CA GLN A 163 8.08 -10.35 -23.43
C GLN A 163 7.10 -11.19 -22.58
N CYS A 164 5.91 -10.66 -22.30
CA CYS A 164 4.89 -11.32 -21.49
C CYS A 164 3.77 -11.91 -22.36
N SER A 165 3.48 -13.20 -22.16
CA SER A 165 2.28 -13.85 -22.70
C SER A 165 1.00 -13.30 -22.06
N SER A 166 -0.15 -13.51 -22.70
CA SER A 166 -1.46 -13.08 -22.17
C SER A 166 -1.74 -13.62 -20.76
N GLY A 167 -1.32 -14.86 -20.45
CA GLY A 167 -1.45 -15.43 -19.11
C GLY A 167 -0.58 -14.70 -18.08
N GLN A 168 0.67 -14.38 -18.45
CA GLN A 168 1.58 -13.60 -17.58
C GLN A 168 1.07 -12.17 -17.36
N LEU A 169 0.48 -11.54 -18.38
CA LEU A 169 -0.17 -10.22 -18.25
C LEU A 169 -1.35 -10.25 -17.26
N GLY A 170 -2.10 -11.35 -17.19
CA GLY A 170 -3.13 -11.57 -16.17
C GLY A 170 -2.54 -11.66 -14.75
N SER A 171 -1.40 -12.35 -14.58
CA SER A 171 -0.68 -12.38 -13.30
C SER A 171 -0.21 -10.98 -12.86
N PHE A 172 0.15 -10.11 -13.79
CA PHE A 172 0.49 -8.71 -13.46
C PHE A 172 -0.68 -7.93 -12.90
N GLN A 173 -1.88 -8.12 -13.43
CA GLN A 173 -3.08 -7.49 -12.85
C GLN A 173 -3.26 -7.91 -11.38
N ASN A 174 -2.98 -9.16 -11.03
CA ASN A 174 -3.02 -9.61 -9.64
C ASN A 174 -1.90 -8.97 -8.79
N ILE A 175 -0.66 -8.88 -9.30
CA ILE A 175 0.45 -8.18 -8.63
C ILE A 175 0.03 -6.75 -8.26
N TYR A 176 -0.67 -6.06 -9.15
CA TYR A 176 -1.15 -4.69 -8.92
C TYR A 176 -2.28 -4.61 -7.92
N THR A 177 -3.29 -5.47 -8.03
CA THR A 177 -4.39 -5.51 -7.05
C THR A 177 -3.84 -5.68 -5.63
N HIS A 178 -2.92 -6.62 -5.43
CA HIS A 178 -2.30 -6.82 -4.13
C HIS A 178 -1.39 -5.65 -3.71
N ALA A 179 -0.65 -5.03 -4.64
CA ALA A 179 0.13 -3.83 -4.34
C ALA A 179 -0.76 -2.65 -3.90
N LEU A 180 -1.91 -2.47 -4.56
CA LEU A 180 -2.90 -1.44 -4.22
C LEU A 180 -3.50 -1.69 -2.83
N ASN A 181 -3.96 -2.92 -2.56
CA ASN A 181 -4.51 -3.29 -1.26
C ASN A 181 -3.51 -3.04 -0.13
N ARG A 182 -2.24 -3.47 -0.32
CA ARG A 182 -1.16 -3.21 0.64
C ARG A 182 -0.98 -1.72 0.90
N CYS A 183 -0.94 -0.91 -0.14
CA CYS A 183 -0.78 0.54 -0.02
C CYS A 183 -1.96 1.18 0.73
N GLN A 184 -3.19 0.76 0.42
CA GLN A 184 -4.39 1.25 1.10
C GLN A 184 -4.40 0.86 2.58
N LEU A 185 -4.14 -0.41 2.90
CA LEU A 185 -4.05 -0.91 4.27
C LEU A 185 -2.97 -0.16 5.06
N LEU A 186 -1.79 0.02 4.48
CA LEU A 186 -0.70 0.77 5.10
C LEU A 186 -1.10 2.23 5.35
N ARG A 187 -1.71 2.88 4.37
CA ARG A 187 -2.14 4.28 4.50
C ARG A 187 -3.18 4.45 5.61
N MET A 188 -4.17 3.55 5.68
CA MET A 188 -5.25 3.66 6.65
C MET A 188 -4.80 3.34 8.08
N ASN A 189 -3.81 2.45 8.24
CA ASN A 189 -3.49 1.83 9.53
C ASN A 189 -2.08 2.06 10.06
N SER A 190 -1.17 2.63 9.26
CA SER A 190 0.24 2.82 9.65
C SER A 190 0.43 3.47 11.01
N VAL A 191 -0.34 4.52 11.33
CA VAL A 191 -0.28 5.21 12.62
C VAL A 191 -0.70 4.29 13.77
N GLN A 192 -1.82 3.58 13.61
CA GLN A 192 -2.37 2.71 14.63
C GLN A 192 -1.45 1.48 14.86
N TRP A 193 -1.00 0.85 13.78
CA TRP A 193 -0.04 -0.25 13.84
C TRP A 193 1.27 0.19 14.48
N SER A 194 1.82 1.34 14.08
CA SER A 194 3.04 1.89 14.68
C SER A 194 2.90 2.08 16.18
N ARG A 195 1.74 2.53 16.66
CA ARG A 195 1.46 2.62 18.10
C ARG A 195 1.57 1.26 18.78
N TYR A 196 0.91 0.22 18.27
CA TYR A 196 1.00 -1.12 18.85
C TYR A 196 2.40 -1.71 18.76
N PHE A 197 3.08 -1.58 17.62
CA PHE A 197 4.45 -2.06 17.42
C PHE A 197 5.44 -1.41 18.37
N ASN A 198 5.35 -0.09 18.58
CA ASN A 198 6.18 0.64 19.53
C ASN A 198 5.99 0.13 20.96
N LEU A 199 4.74 -0.14 21.38
CA LEU A 199 4.43 -0.63 22.72
C LEU A 199 5.03 -2.02 22.99
N ILE A 200 5.14 -2.87 21.96
CA ILE A 200 5.63 -4.25 22.10
C ILE A 200 7.08 -4.42 21.64
N GLY A 201 7.74 -3.34 21.20
CA GLY A 201 9.09 -3.38 20.66
C GLY A 201 9.22 -4.23 19.38
N MET A 202 8.19 -4.24 18.54
CA MET A 202 8.24 -4.88 17.22
C MET A 202 8.72 -3.88 16.17
N LYS A 203 9.68 -4.28 15.35
CA LYS A 203 10.14 -3.48 14.21
C LYS A 203 9.69 -4.14 12.93
N ILE A 204 9.01 -3.38 12.10
CA ILE A 204 8.56 -3.79 10.76
C ILE A 204 9.03 -2.73 9.78
N ASP A 205 9.66 -3.17 8.70
CA ASP A 205 10.01 -2.29 7.60
C ASP A 205 8.77 -2.15 6.70
N PHE A 206 8.15 -0.98 6.72
CA PHE A 206 7.10 -0.62 5.76
C PHE A 206 7.71 0.14 4.59
N PRO A 207 7.18 -0.05 3.36
CA PRO A 207 7.60 0.76 2.22
C PRO A 207 7.16 2.21 2.44
N ASP A 208 8.01 3.16 2.06
CA ASP A 208 7.63 4.57 2.05
C ASP A 208 6.42 4.78 1.12
N LEU A 209 5.35 5.38 1.66
CA LEU A 209 4.15 5.74 0.91
C LEU A 209 4.45 6.87 -0.07
#